data_AF-A0A8X7S1S3-F1
#
_entry.id   AF-A0A8X7S1S3-F1
#
_cell.length_a   1.000
_cell.length_b   1.000
_cell.length_c   1.000
_cell.angle_alpha   90.00
_cell.angle_beta   90.00
_cell.angle_gamma   90.00
#
_symmetry.space_group_name_H-M   'P 1'
#
loop_
_entity.id
_entity.type
_entity.pdbx_description
1 polymer ?
#
loop_
_entity_poly.entity_id
_entity_poly.type
_entity_poly.pdbx_seq_one_letter_code
_entity_poly.pdbx_strand_id
1 'polypeptide(L)'
;MGGLTPRSAVKDWAKLIWFSGAIPRQAFNMWLANLNRLPTKVRMASWGLNVQTACCFCSNHEESREHLFLTCSYTDALWRLIFARLDRHHAPLISWSELLSSPLNLFFTTFGDSATQQCISTVLPLLQQPSASSTGISTTL
;
A
#
# COMPACT_ATOMS: atom_id res chain seq x y z
N MET A 1 -10.45 -20.00 37.05
CA MET A 1 -9.33 -20.57 36.27
C MET A 1 -8.84 -19.52 35.28
N GLY A 2 -7.69 -18.89 35.54
CA GLY A 2 -7.10 -17.92 34.61
C GLY A 2 -6.27 -18.65 33.57
N GLY A 3 -6.77 -18.77 32.35
CA GLY A 3 -6.02 -19.36 31.24
C GLY A 3 -4.91 -18.42 30.79
N LEU A 4 -3.66 -18.72 31.16
CA LEU A 4 -2.50 -18.10 30.53
C LEU A 4 -2.41 -18.65 29.10
N THR A 5 -2.84 -17.85 28.13
CA THR A 5 -2.64 -18.21 26.71
C THR A 5 -1.13 -18.21 26.44
N PRO A 6 -0.58 -19.28 25.83
CA PRO A 6 0.86 -19.34 25.54
C PRO A 6 1.23 -18.21 24.59
N ARG A 7 2.32 -17.51 24.91
CA ARG A 7 2.86 -16.44 24.07
C ARG A 7 3.14 -16.99 22.67
N SER A 8 2.50 -16.41 21.66
CA SER A 8 2.72 -16.80 20.27
C SER A 8 4.19 -16.60 19.88
N ALA A 9 4.71 -17.48 19.02
CA ALA A 9 6.07 -17.36 18.49
C ALA A 9 6.27 -16.01 17.80
N VAL A 10 7.41 -15.37 18.08
CA VAL A 10 7.79 -14.10 17.46
C VAL A 10 7.99 -14.32 15.96
N LYS A 11 7.42 -13.44 15.15
CA LYS A 11 7.56 -13.50 13.69
C LYS A 11 8.85 -12.80 13.26
N ASP A 12 9.60 -13.39 12.33
CA ASP A 12 10.90 -12.85 11.89
C ASP A 12 10.76 -11.44 11.29
N TRP A 13 9.68 -11.18 10.56
CA TRP A 13 9.38 -9.88 9.96
C TRP A 13 9.00 -8.79 10.99
N ALA A 14 8.76 -9.13 12.27
CA ALA A 14 8.38 -8.15 13.28
C ALA A 14 9.45 -7.07 13.48
N LYS A 15 10.73 -7.45 13.43
CA LYS A 15 11.87 -6.53 13.60
C LYS A 15 12.00 -5.54 12.44
N LEU A 16 11.53 -5.91 11.24
CA LEU A 16 11.54 -5.04 10.06
C LEU A 16 10.48 -3.92 10.15
N ILE A 17 9.45 -4.13 10.98
CA ILE A 17 8.37 -3.17 11.19
C ILE A 17 8.66 -2.24 12.35
N TRP A 18 9.15 -2.79 13.47
CA TRP A 18 9.34 -2.06 14.72
C TRP A 18 10.80 -1.67 14.95
N PHE A 19 11.40 -0.97 13.97
CA PHE A 19 12.75 -0.39 14.12
C PHE A 19 12.67 1.04 14.68
N SER A 20 13.79 1.58 15.18
CA SER A 20 13.82 2.86 15.92
C SER A 20 13.39 4.08 15.10
N GLY A 21 13.46 4.03 13.77
CA GLY A 21 13.03 5.11 12.87
C GLY A 21 11.64 4.91 12.26
N ALA A 22 10.90 3.87 12.68
CA ALA A 22 9.61 3.56 12.09
C ALA A 22 8.56 4.61 12.50
N ILE A 23 7.79 5.13 11.53
CA ILE A 23 6.62 5.95 11.85
C ILE A 23 5.55 5.03 12.45
N PRO A 24 5.12 5.24 13.71
CA PRO A 24 4.24 4.29 14.40
C PRO A 24 2.95 3.95 13.63
N ARG A 25 2.36 4.93 12.96
CA ARG A 25 1.15 4.74 12.14
C ARG A 25 1.40 3.81 10.95
N GLN A 26 2.51 3.99 10.25
CA GLN A 26 2.86 3.18 9.08
C GLN A 26 3.28 1.77 9.52
N ALA A 27 4.09 1.68 10.57
CA ALA A 27 4.46 0.42 11.19
C ALA A 27 3.24 -0.41 11.61
N PHE A 28 2.24 0.22 12.25
CA PHE A 28 1.00 -0.44 12.64
C PHE A 28 0.19 -0.94 11.44
N ASN A 29 0.04 -0.12 10.38
CA ASN A 29 -0.63 -0.55 9.16
C ASN A 29 0.09 -1.74 8.50
N MET A 30 1.42 -1.70 8.44
CA MET A 30 2.22 -2.78 7.89
C MET A 30 2.13 -4.06 8.73
N TRP A 31 2.10 -3.91 10.06
CA TRP A 31 1.88 -5.02 10.98
C TRP A 31 0.55 -5.72 10.71
N LEU A 32 -0.53 -4.94 10.56
CA LEU A 32 -1.84 -5.48 10.20
C LEU A 32 -1.84 -6.09 8.78
N ALA A 33 -1.14 -5.49 7.83
CA ALA A 33 -1.00 -6.04 6.47
C ALA A 33 -0.35 -7.43 6.51
N ASN A 34 0.74 -7.58 7.26
CA ASN A 34 1.44 -8.85 7.40
C ASN A 34 0.63 -9.93 8.12
N LEU A 35 -0.22 -9.54 9.05
CA LEU A 35 -1.19 -10.44 9.68
C LEU A 35 -2.42 -10.73 8.80
N ASN A 36 -2.51 -10.13 7.61
CA ASN A 36 -3.70 -10.14 6.77
C ASN A 36 -4.95 -9.71 7.57
N ARG A 37 -4.85 -8.63 8.34
CA ARG A 37 -5.88 -8.10 9.25
C ARG A 37 -6.33 -6.69 8.90
N LEU A 38 -5.94 -6.17 7.73
CA LEU A 38 -6.42 -4.88 7.27
C LEU A 38 -7.93 -4.92 6.98
N PRO A 39 -8.66 -3.81 7.23
CA PRO A 39 -10.09 -3.71 6.97
C PRO A 39 -10.35 -3.47 5.46
N THR A 40 -9.85 -4.36 4.61
CA THR A 40 -10.12 -4.32 3.16
C THR A 40 -11.59 -4.62 2.89
N LYS A 41 -12.19 -4.05 1.84
CA LYS A 41 -13.62 -4.27 1.54
C LYS A 41 -14.01 -5.74 1.41
N VAL A 42 -13.17 -6.58 0.80
CA VAL A 42 -13.41 -8.04 0.74
C VAL A 42 -13.53 -8.66 2.13
N ARG A 43 -12.66 -8.26 3.06
CA ARG A 43 -12.68 -8.73 4.45
C ARG A 43 -13.92 -8.21 5.20
N MET A 44 -14.28 -6.96 5.01
CA MET A 44 -15.50 -6.41 5.63
C MET A 44 -16.76 -7.14 5.14
N ALA A 45 -16.83 -7.45 3.83
CA ALA A 45 -17.92 -8.25 3.27
C ALA A 45 -17.97 -9.66 3.89
N SER A 46 -16.81 -10.29 4.15
CA SER A 46 -16.76 -11.61 4.81
C SER A 46 -17.33 -11.63 6.24
N TRP A 47 -17.45 -10.47 6.90
CA TRP A 47 -18.09 -10.31 8.20
C TRP A 47 -19.61 -10.08 8.10
N GLY A 48 -20.19 -10.15 6.91
CA GLY A 48 -21.61 -9.96 6.67
C GLY A 48 -22.02 -8.49 6.46
N LEU A 49 -21.06 -7.57 6.32
CA LEU A 49 -21.39 -6.20 5.94
C LEU A 49 -21.75 -6.14 4.46
N ASN A 50 -22.87 -5.50 4.12
CA ASN A 50 -23.25 -5.24 2.74
C ASN A 50 -22.45 -4.05 2.18
N VAL A 51 -21.22 -4.32 1.74
CA VAL A 51 -20.30 -3.33 1.15
C VAL A 51 -19.89 -3.76 -0.25
N GLN A 52 -19.79 -2.80 -1.18
CA GLN A 52 -19.23 -3.06 -2.51
C GLN A 52 -17.76 -3.42 -2.37
N THR A 53 -17.33 -4.55 -2.91
CA THR A 53 -15.95 -5.05 -2.76
C THR A 53 -14.95 -4.42 -3.72
N ALA A 54 -15.39 -3.59 -4.67
CA ALA A 54 -14.52 -2.97 -5.67
C ALA A 54 -13.40 -2.11 -5.06
N CYS A 55 -12.19 -2.25 -5.60
CA CYS A 55 -11.00 -1.51 -5.20
C CYS A 55 -11.23 0.00 -5.25
N CYS A 56 -10.93 0.70 -4.15
CA CYS A 56 -11.06 2.15 -4.08
C CYS A 56 -10.15 2.91 -5.05
N PHE A 57 -9.09 2.29 -5.58
CA PHE A 57 -8.15 2.93 -6.50
C PHE A 57 -8.47 2.66 -7.97
N CYS A 58 -8.53 1.38 -8.36
CA CYS A 58 -8.73 1.03 -9.77
C CYS A 58 -10.18 0.76 -10.15
N SER A 59 -11.06 0.47 -9.18
CA SER A 59 -12.46 0.06 -9.38
C SER A 59 -12.69 -1.16 -10.30
N ASN A 60 -11.62 -1.83 -10.76
CA ASN A 60 -11.69 -2.92 -11.75
C ASN A 60 -11.63 -4.32 -11.11
N HIS A 61 -11.09 -4.43 -9.89
CA HIS A 61 -10.95 -5.69 -9.16
C HIS A 61 -11.41 -5.51 -7.71
N GLU A 62 -11.55 -6.62 -6.98
CA GLU A 62 -11.88 -6.55 -5.56
C GLU A 62 -10.73 -6.01 -4.70
N GLU A 63 -11.07 -5.24 -3.67
CA GLU A 63 -10.15 -4.70 -2.69
C GLU A 63 -9.73 -5.80 -1.71
N SER A 64 -8.67 -6.51 -2.07
CA SER A 64 -7.92 -7.41 -1.18
C SER A 64 -6.57 -6.81 -0.82
N ARG A 65 -5.88 -7.35 0.20
CA ARG A 65 -4.51 -6.95 0.55
C ARG A 65 -3.57 -7.06 -0.64
N GLU A 66 -3.56 -8.22 -1.29
CA GLU A 66 -2.70 -8.48 -2.45
C GLU A 66 -3.00 -7.47 -3.56
N HIS A 67 -4.27 -7.25 -3.87
CA HIS A 67 -4.62 -6.28 -4.90
C HIS A 67 -4.20 -4.87 -4.53
N LEU A 68 -4.57 -4.39 -3.34
CA LEU A 68 -4.31 -3.03 -2.88
C LEU A 68 -2.82 -2.66 -2.94
N PHE A 69 -1.93 -3.58 -2.59
CA PHE A 69 -0.49 -3.30 -2.48
C PHE A 69 0.37 -3.79 -3.64
N LEU A 70 -0.04 -4.85 -4.34
CA LEU A 70 0.81 -5.55 -5.31
C LEU A 70 0.29 -5.46 -6.73
N THR A 71 -0.99 -5.78 -6.96
CA THR A 71 -1.52 -5.99 -8.32
C THR A 71 -2.43 -4.88 -8.83
N CYS A 72 -2.76 -3.89 -8.00
CA CYS A 72 -3.54 -2.73 -8.42
C CYS A 72 -2.73 -1.87 -9.40
N SER A 73 -3.30 -1.54 -10.56
CA SER A 73 -2.67 -0.70 -11.57
C SER A 73 -2.27 0.68 -11.06
N TYR A 74 -3.06 1.25 -10.15
CA TYR A 74 -2.75 2.51 -9.50
C TYR A 74 -1.52 2.39 -8.59
N THR A 75 -1.49 1.35 -7.75
CA THR A 75 -0.37 1.11 -6.84
C THR A 75 0.90 0.71 -7.60
N ASP A 76 0.79 -0.05 -8.69
CA ASP A 76 1.92 -0.37 -9.58
C ASP A 76 2.56 0.91 -10.15
N ALA A 77 1.75 1.87 -10.59
CA ALA A 77 2.25 3.16 -11.06
C ALA A 77 2.99 3.93 -9.94
N LEU A 78 2.46 3.92 -8.71
CA LEU A 78 3.14 4.51 -7.55
C LEU A 78 4.48 3.81 -7.27
N TRP A 79 4.52 2.49 -7.32
CA TRP A 79 5.76 1.74 -7.15
C TRP A 79 6.79 2.15 -8.18
N ARG A 80 6.45 2.16 -9.46
CA ARG A 80 7.37 2.59 -10.54
C ARG A 80 7.97 3.97 -10.27
N LEU A 81 7.17 4.93 -9.80
CA LEU A 81 7.64 6.26 -9.44
C LEU A 81 8.62 6.23 -8.26
N ILE A 82 8.28 5.49 -7.20
CA ILE A 82 9.13 5.33 -6.02
C ILE A 82 10.46 4.69 -6.42
N PHE A 83 10.42 3.58 -7.16
CA PHE A 83 11.62 2.86 -7.62
C PHE A 83 12.51 3.69 -8.53
N ALA A 84 11.92 4.45 -9.45
CA ALA A 84 12.66 5.36 -10.31
C ALA A 84 13.41 6.44 -9.50
N ARG A 85 12.82 6.94 -8.40
CA ARG A 85 13.48 7.94 -7.53
C ARG A 85 14.60 7.36 -6.68
N LEU A 86 14.60 6.05 -6.48
CA LEU A 86 15.58 5.34 -5.67
C LEU A 86 16.68 4.70 -6.50
N ASP A 87 16.67 4.92 -7.82
CA ASP A 87 17.55 4.27 -8.78
C ASP A 87 17.57 2.74 -8.62
N ARG A 88 16.39 2.17 -8.37
CA ARG A 88 16.19 0.73 -8.13
C ARG A 88 15.35 0.17 -9.25
N HIS A 89 15.78 -0.97 -9.81
CA HIS A 89 15.00 -1.67 -10.82
C HIS A 89 13.68 -2.15 -10.21
N HIS A 90 12.56 -1.73 -10.77
CA HIS A 90 11.24 -2.23 -10.38
C HIS A 90 11.04 -3.63 -10.98
N ALA A 91 11.07 -4.65 -10.13
CA ALA A 91 10.50 -5.95 -10.46
C ALA A 91 9.04 -5.96 -9.96
N PRO A 92 8.08 -6.50 -10.73
CA PRO A 92 6.72 -6.67 -10.24
C PRO A 92 6.75 -7.49 -8.95
N LEU A 93 6.16 -6.97 -7.88
CA LEU A 93 5.94 -7.73 -6.66
C LEU A 93 4.67 -8.55 -6.88
N ILE A 94 4.80 -9.86 -7.10
CA ILE A 94 3.66 -10.69 -7.50
C ILE A 94 3.07 -11.42 -6.29
N SER A 95 3.84 -11.60 -5.21
CA SER A 95 3.37 -12.24 -3.98
C SER A 95 3.75 -11.49 -2.70
N TRP A 96 2.88 -11.56 -1.69
CA TRP A 96 3.18 -11.02 -0.35
C TRP A 96 4.41 -11.67 0.30
N SER A 97 4.67 -12.94 -0.01
CA SER A 97 5.88 -13.65 0.42
C SER A 97 7.15 -13.05 -0.17
N GLU A 98 7.14 -12.68 -1.45
CA GLU A 98 8.25 -11.96 -2.09
C GLU A 98 8.43 -10.57 -1.50
N LEU A 99 7.34 -9.86 -1.23
CA LEU A 99 7.42 -8.56 -0.56
C LEU A 99 8.06 -8.67 0.83
N LEU A 100 7.70 -9.71 1.60
CA LEU A 100 8.23 -9.96 2.94
C LEU A 100 9.70 -10.34 2.95
N SER A 101 10.14 -11.14 1.97
CA SER A 101 11.54 -11.56 1.82
C SER A 101 12.42 -10.51 1.17
N SER A 102 11.81 -9.55 0.46
CA SER A 102 12.49 -8.46 -0.21
C SER A 102 12.99 -7.40 0.78
N PRO A 103 14.14 -6.75 0.50
CA PRO A 103 14.55 -5.53 1.22
C PRO A 103 13.54 -4.37 1.12
N LEU A 104 12.48 -4.53 0.32
CA LEU A 104 11.35 -3.61 0.18
C LEU A 104 10.33 -3.67 1.31
N ASN A 105 10.35 -4.69 2.18
CA ASN A 105 9.52 -4.70 3.39
C ASN A 105 9.83 -3.48 4.28
N LEU A 106 11.09 -3.01 4.26
CA LEU A 106 11.51 -1.79 4.93
C LEU A 106 10.88 -0.54 4.32
N PHE A 107 10.61 -0.49 3.01
CA PHE A 107 10.06 0.71 2.35
C PHE A 107 8.70 1.14 2.91
N PHE A 108 7.84 0.19 3.27
CA PHE A 108 6.52 0.50 3.85
C PHE A 108 6.59 1.04 5.27
N THR A 109 7.67 0.75 5.99
CA THR A 109 7.89 1.14 7.39
C THR A 109 8.81 2.37 7.49
N THR A 110 9.57 2.65 6.43
CA THR A 110 10.49 3.79 6.26
C THR A 110 9.96 4.91 5.37
N PHE A 111 8.63 5.04 5.12
CA PHE A 111 8.06 6.24 4.48
C PHE A 111 8.06 7.45 5.44
N GLY A 112 9.26 7.74 5.97
CA GLY A 112 9.58 8.70 7.00
C GLY A 112 11.05 9.08 7.05
N ASP A 113 11.84 8.81 6.01
CA ASP A 113 13.18 9.39 5.89
C ASP A 113 13.08 10.81 5.32
N SER A 114 13.90 11.75 5.80
CA SER A 114 13.84 13.18 5.45
C SER A 114 13.90 13.46 3.94
N ALA A 115 14.52 12.57 3.16
CA ALA A 115 14.56 12.63 1.70
C ALA A 115 13.16 12.53 1.04
N THR A 116 12.20 11.91 1.74
CA THR A 116 10.83 11.66 1.24
C THR A 116 9.84 12.76 1.61
N GLN A 117 10.06 13.50 2.70
CA GLN A 117 9.34 14.76 2.96
C GLN A 117 9.61 15.77 1.83
N GLN A 118 10.83 15.76 1.30
CA GLN A 118 11.18 16.53 0.11
C GLN A 118 10.45 16.01 -1.14
N CYS A 119 10.29 14.70 -1.31
CA CYS A 119 9.55 14.14 -2.43
C CYS A 119 8.03 14.36 -2.33
N ILE A 120 7.40 14.22 -1.16
CA ILE A 120 5.96 14.44 -0.98
C ILE A 120 5.62 15.92 -1.23
N SER A 121 6.41 16.86 -0.70
CA SER A 121 6.24 18.29 -1.00
C SER A 121 6.43 18.63 -2.49
N THR A 122 7.23 17.84 -3.22
CA THR A 122 7.47 18.02 -4.67
C THR A 122 6.41 17.32 -5.54
N VAL A 123 5.81 16.22 -5.08
CA VAL A 123 4.89 15.39 -5.88
C VAL A 123 3.41 15.68 -5.58
N LEU A 124 3.08 16.19 -4.39
CA LEU A 124 1.71 16.62 -4.04
C LEU A 124 1.08 17.57 -5.08
N PRO A 125 1.80 18.55 -5.66
CA PRO A 125 1.25 19.41 -6.71
C PRO A 125 0.98 18.70 -8.05
N LEU A 126 1.68 17.59 -8.34
CA LEU A 126 1.52 16.82 -9.57
C LEU A 126 0.31 15.88 -9.51
N LEU A 127 -0.09 15.45 -8.30
CA LEU A 127 -1.29 14.66 -8.07
C LEU A 127 -2.57 15.52 -7.98
N GLN A 128 -2.43 16.85 -7.98
CA GLN A 128 -3.53 17.82 -7.94
C GLN A 128 -3.72 18.61 -9.24
N GLN A 129 -3.10 18.18 -10.35
CA GLN A 129 -3.47 18.72 -11.65
C GLN A 129 -4.91 18.29 -11.98
N PRO A 130 -5.87 19.22 -12.14
CA PRO A 130 -7.19 18.87 -12.62
C PRO A 130 -7.03 18.24 -14.00
N SER A 131 -7.68 17.10 -14.22
CA SER A 131 -7.78 16.50 -15.55
C SER A 131 -8.31 17.56 -16.51
N ALA A 132 -7.47 17.98 -17.46
CA ALA A 132 -7.87 18.85 -18.55
C ALA A 132 -9.04 18.16 -19.25
N SER A 133 -10.24 18.70 -19.02
CA SER A 133 -11.47 18.26 -19.65
C SER A 133 -11.35 18.63 -21.11
N SER A 134 -11.36 17.62 -21.97
CA SER A 134 -11.52 17.78 -23.40
C SER A 134 -12.92 18.33 -23.72
N THR A 135 -13.01 19.61 -24.04
CA THR A 135 -14.15 20.25 -24.70
C THR A 135 -13.58 21.17 -25.77
N GLY A 136 -13.96 21.13 -27.04
CA GLY A 136 -14.85 20.28 -27.80
C GLY A 136 -14.53 20.54 -29.28
N ILE A 137 -14.55 19.51 -30.11
CA ILE A 137 -14.50 19.70 -31.56
C ILE A 137 -15.85 20.32 -31.95
N SER A 138 -15.77 21.54 -32.48
CA SER A 138 -16.90 22.33 -32.94
C SER A 138 -17.50 21.70 -34.19
N THR A 139 -18.71 21.15 -34.08
CA THR A 139 -19.54 20.83 -35.23
C THR A 139 -20.48 22.00 -35.47
N THR A 140 -20.31 22.73 -36.57
CA THR A 140 -21.41 23.52 -37.15
C THR A 140 -21.18 23.68 -38.65
N LEU A 141 -22.13 23.10 -39.40
CA LEU A 141 -22.63 23.39 -40.75
C LEU A 141 -21.64 23.88 -41.83
#